data_AF-A0A6A7RRS8-F1
#
_entry.id   AF-A0A6A7RRS8-F1
#
_cell.length_a   1.000
_cell.length_b   1.000
_cell.length_c   1.000
_cell.angle_alpha   90.00
_cell.angle_beta   90.00
_cell.angle_gamma   90.00
#
_symmetry.space_group_name_H-M   'P 1'
#
loop_
_entity.id
_entity.type
_entity.pdbx_description
1 polymer ?
#
loop_
_entity_poly.entity_id
_entity_poly.type
_entity_poly.pdbx_seq_one_letter_code
_entity_poly.pdbx_strand_id
1 'polypeptide(L)'
;MHKLQSIIESSSFQNFIITVIVINAITIGLETSPSAINAAGGLLFVLDRAALAIFVVEILAKLVVYRLRFFRAGWNVFDFLIVGITLAPFGEGASVLRALRILRALRLVSVVPSMRKVVDALLKAVPGMISVLGLLLLVFYVAAVMSTKLFGDAFPEWFGSIGASFYTLFQVMTLESWSMGIVRPVMEVYPQAWLFF
;
A
#
# COMPACT_ATOMS: atom_id res chain seq x y z
N MET A 1 -26.44 -9.05 -23.09
CA MET A 1 -25.72 -8.40 -21.97
C MET A 1 -26.27 -8.79 -20.60
N HIS A 2 -27.60 -8.85 -20.40
CA HIS A 2 -28.21 -9.24 -19.11
C HIS A 2 -27.75 -10.60 -18.55
N LYS A 3 -27.56 -11.63 -19.38
CA LYS A 3 -27.04 -12.95 -18.94
C LYS A 3 -25.61 -12.90 -18.38
N LEU A 4 -24.75 -12.05 -18.93
CA LEU A 4 -23.37 -11.92 -18.44
C LEU A 4 -23.35 -11.17 -17.10
N GLN A 5 -24.17 -10.13 -16.98
CA GLN A 5 -24.34 -9.40 -15.73
C GLN A 5 -24.84 -10.32 -14.60
N SER A 6 -25.86 -11.15 -14.86
CA SER A 6 -26.37 -12.08 -13.84
C SER A 6 -25.34 -13.12 -13.39
N ILE A 7 -24.43 -13.53 -14.28
CA ILE A 7 -23.34 -14.44 -13.91
C ILE A 7 -22.33 -13.71 -13.00
N ILE A 8 -21.89 -12.52 -13.39
CA ILE A 8 -20.90 -11.72 -12.63
C ILE A 8 -21.43 -11.36 -11.24
N GLU A 9 -22.72 -11.05 -11.13
CA GLU A 9 -23.37 -10.66 -9.87
C GLU A 9 -23.82 -11.88 -9.04
N SER A 10 -23.62 -13.11 -9.53
CA SER A 10 -24.01 -14.31 -8.80
C SER A 10 -23.07 -14.60 -7.62
N SER A 11 -23.65 -15.05 -6.51
CA SER A 11 -22.87 -15.47 -5.33
C SER A 11 -21.91 -16.62 -5.64
N SER A 12 -22.25 -17.48 -6.60
CA SER A 12 -21.37 -18.58 -7.02
C SER A 12 -20.12 -18.06 -7.71
N PHE A 13 -20.26 -17.09 -8.62
CA PHE A 13 -19.11 -16.45 -9.27
C PHE A 13 -18.26 -15.67 -8.26
N GLN A 14 -18.90 -14.93 -7.35
CA GLN A 14 -18.19 -14.21 -6.30
C GLN A 14 -17.39 -15.18 -5.40
N ASN A 15 -18.00 -16.28 -4.94
CA ASN A 15 -17.32 -17.28 -4.12
C ASN A 15 -16.16 -17.94 -4.89
N PHE A 16 -16.34 -18.24 -6.18
CA PHE A 16 -15.26 -18.74 -7.03
C PHE A 16 -14.07 -17.77 -7.08
N ILE A 17 -14.32 -16.48 -7.33
CA ILE A 17 -13.25 -15.47 -7.34
C ILE A 17 -12.56 -15.36 -5.98
N ILE A 18 -13.32 -15.41 -4.87
CA ILE A 18 -12.75 -15.42 -3.51
C ILE A 18 -11.83 -16.63 -3.33
N THR A 19 -12.27 -17.83 -3.71
CA THR A 19 -11.44 -19.05 -3.62
C THR A 19 -10.15 -18.90 -4.41
N VAL A 20 -10.20 -18.36 -5.64
CA VAL A 20 -9.00 -18.13 -6.46
C VAL A 20 -8.07 -17.11 -5.80
N ILE A 21 -8.59 -16.03 -5.21
CA ILE A 21 -7.79 -15.04 -4.46
C ILE A 21 -7.08 -15.69 -3.27
N VAL A 22 -7.79 -16.52 -2.49
CA VAL A 22 -7.21 -17.19 -1.33
C VAL A 22 -6.10 -18.16 -1.76
N ILE A 23 -6.32 -18.98 -2.79
CA ILE A 23 -5.31 -19.89 -3.32
C ILE A 23 -4.10 -19.10 -3.83
N ASN A 24 -4.31 -17.99 -4.54
CA ASN A 24 -3.21 -17.16 -5.04
C ASN A 24 -2.43 -16.50 -3.90
N ALA A 25 -3.10 -16.02 -2.85
CA ALA A 25 -2.44 -15.46 -1.67
C ALA A 25 -1.57 -16.50 -0.94
N ILE A 26 -2.07 -17.74 -0.79
CA ILE A 26 -1.28 -18.86 -0.24
C ILE A 26 -0.08 -19.15 -1.13
N THR A 27 -0.28 -19.17 -2.46
CA THR A 27 0.80 -19.39 -3.44
C THR A 27 1.92 -18.35 -3.29
N ILE A 28 1.58 -17.07 -3.19
CA ILE A 28 2.54 -15.97 -2.95
C ILE A 28 3.30 -16.20 -1.63
N GLY A 29 2.62 -16.62 -0.57
CA GLY A 29 3.27 -16.96 0.70
C GLY A 29 4.27 -18.11 0.56
N LEU A 30 3.91 -19.18 -0.16
CA LEU A 30 4.78 -20.32 -0.40
C LEU A 30 5.99 -19.97 -1.27
N GLU A 31 5.87 -19.03 -2.21
CA GLU A 31 6.98 -18.51 -3.01
C GLU A 31 8.04 -17.77 -2.16
N THR A 32 7.78 -17.47 -0.88
CA THR A 32 8.81 -16.91 0.01
C THR A 32 9.72 -17.98 0.62
N SER A 33 9.33 -19.26 0.55
CA SER A 33 10.07 -20.37 1.15
C SER A 33 10.92 -21.11 0.10
N PRO A 34 12.26 -21.14 0.28
CA PRO A 34 13.13 -21.90 -0.62
C PRO A 34 12.76 -23.38 -0.72
N SER A 35 12.35 -23.99 0.39
CA SER A 35 11.93 -25.40 0.44
C SER A 35 10.68 -25.67 -0.39
N ALA A 36 9.70 -24.75 -0.37
CA ALA A 36 8.47 -24.88 -1.13
C ALA A 36 8.71 -24.67 -2.64
N ILE A 37 9.57 -23.71 -3.01
CA ILE A 37 9.99 -23.52 -4.41
C ILE A 37 10.71 -24.77 -4.93
N ASN A 38 11.62 -25.35 -4.15
CA ASN A 38 12.35 -26.54 -4.57
C ASN A 38 11.44 -27.76 -4.74
N ALA A 39 10.41 -27.90 -3.89
CA ALA A 39 9.47 -29.01 -3.97
C ALA A 39 8.40 -28.85 -5.07
N ALA A 40 7.89 -27.63 -5.28
CA ALA A 40 6.69 -27.40 -6.10
C ALA A 40 6.71 -26.09 -6.91
N GLY A 41 7.86 -25.46 -7.15
CA GLY A 41 7.95 -24.14 -7.78
C GLY A 41 7.28 -24.03 -9.16
N GLY A 42 7.36 -25.09 -9.98
CA GLY A 42 6.65 -25.15 -11.26
C GLY A 42 5.12 -25.09 -11.10
N LEU A 43 4.57 -25.79 -10.10
CA LEU A 43 3.14 -25.76 -9.79
C LEU A 43 2.73 -24.38 -9.26
N LEU A 44 3.51 -23.79 -8.36
CA LEU A 44 3.23 -22.44 -7.81
C LEU A 44 3.18 -21.40 -8.94
N PHE A 45 4.13 -21.44 -9.88
CA PHE A 45 4.16 -20.55 -11.03
C PHE A 45 2.93 -20.71 -11.95
N VAL A 46 2.49 -21.94 -12.19
CA VAL A 46 1.29 -22.22 -12.99
C VAL A 46 0.03 -21.71 -12.26
N LEU A 47 -0.08 -21.94 -10.96
CA LEU A 47 -1.19 -21.44 -10.14
C LEU A 47 -1.24 -19.90 -10.14
N ASP A 48 -0.09 -19.23 -10.02
CA ASP A 48 -0.02 -17.77 -10.06
C ASP A 48 -0.49 -17.20 -11.41
N ARG A 49 0.01 -17.76 -12.52
CA ARG A 49 -0.41 -17.37 -13.87
C ARG A 49 -1.87 -17.66 -14.15
N ALA A 50 -2.38 -18.80 -13.67
CA ALA A 50 -3.79 -19.16 -13.82
C ALA A 50 -4.70 -18.18 -13.06
N ALA A 51 -4.35 -17.84 -11.81
CA ALA A 51 -5.08 -16.85 -11.03
C ALA A 51 -5.08 -15.48 -11.72
N LEU A 52 -3.93 -15.02 -12.21
CA LEU A 52 -3.83 -13.77 -12.96
C LEU A 52 -4.72 -13.79 -14.22
N ALA A 53 -4.70 -14.86 -15.00
CA ALA A 53 -5.55 -14.99 -16.19
C ALA A 53 -7.04 -14.91 -15.84
N ILE A 54 -7.48 -15.59 -14.78
CA ILE A 54 -8.86 -15.53 -14.27
C ILE A 54 -9.23 -14.08 -13.90
N PHE A 55 -8.35 -13.37 -13.20
CA PHE A 55 -8.58 -11.98 -12.79
C PHE A 55 -8.66 -11.01 -13.95
N VAL A 56 -7.85 -11.21 -14.99
CA VAL A 56 -7.94 -10.44 -16.23
C VAL A 56 -9.29 -10.66 -16.90
N VAL A 57 -9.71 -11.92 -17.04
CA VAL A 57 -11.01 -12.26 -17.65
C VAL A 57 -12.16 -11.68 -16.83
N GLU A 58 -12.12 -11.78 -15.50
CA GLU A 58 -13.10 -11.18 -14.60
C GLU A 58 -13.23 -9.67 -14.82
N ILE A 59 -12.11 -8.95 -14.87
CA ILE A 59 -12.09 -7.49 -15.04
C ILE A 59 -12.57 -7.08 -16.43
N LEU A 60 -12.16 -7.79 -17.48
CA LEU A 60 -12.67 -7.56 -18.84
C LEU A 60 -14.18 -7.80 -18.91
N ALA A 61 -14.69 -8.85 -18.27
CA ALA A 61 -16.13 -9.12 -18.21
C ALA A 61 -16.89 -7.99 -17.49
N LYS A 62 -16.38 -7.52 -16.34
CA LYS A 62 -16.94 -6.35 -15.63
C LYS A 62 -16.90 -5.08 -16.49
N LEU A 63 -15.81 -4.85 -17.23
CA LEU A 63 -15.67 -3.66 -18.08
C LEU A 63 -16.65 -3.69 -19.26
N VAL A 64 -16.89 -4.85 -19.87
CA VAL A 64 -17.91 -5.03 -20.93
C VAL A 64 -19.33 -4.80 -20.41
N VAL A 65 -19.64 -5.28 -19.20
CA VAL A 65 -20.98 -5.15 -18.59
C VAL A 65 -21.24 -3.73 -18.09
N TYR A 66 -20.32 -3.15 -17.32
CA TYR A 66 -20.52 -1.85 -16.67
C TYR A 66 -20.08 -0.66 -17.54
N ARG A 67 -19.24 -0.88 -18.56
CA ARG A 67 -18.71 0.16 -19.47
C ARG A 67 -18.11 1.31 -18.67
N LEU A 68 -18.46 2.57 -18.99
CA LEU A 68 -17.99 3.75 -18.29
C LEU A 68 -18.41 3.81 -16.80
N ARG A 69 -19.47 3.11 -16.39
CA ARG A 69 -19.86 3.05 -14.98
C ARG A 69 -18.86 2.26 -14.13
N PHE A 70 -18.04 1.40 -14.75
CA PHE A 70 -16.96 0.67 -14.08
C PHE A 70 -16.04 1.62 -13.30
N PHE A 71 -15.63 2.72 -13.95
CA PHE A 71 -14.69 3.70 -13.40
C PHE A 71 -15.28 4.63 -12.33
N ARG A 72 -16.61 4.58 -12.11
CA ARG A 72 -17.26 5.34 -11.03
C ARG A 72 -17.30 4.55 -9.71
N ALA A 73 -17.02 3.24 -9.75
CA ALA A 73 -17.00 2.40 -8.56
C ALA A 73 -15.56 2.22 -8.05
N GLY A 74 -15.24 2.79 -6.88
CA GLY A 74 -13.89 2.78 -6.32
C GLY A 74 -13.26 1.38 -6.21
N TRP A 75 -14.04 0.39 -5.78
CA TRP A 75 -13.58 -1.01 -5.69
C TRP A 75 -13.25 -1.64 -7.05
N ASN A 76 -13.98 -1.28 -8.11
CA ASN A 76 -13.69 -1.75 -9.47
C ASN A 76 -12.41 -1.12 -10.01
N VAL A 77 -12.21 0.18 -9.77
CA VAL A 77 -10.97 0.89 -10.12
C VAL A 77 -9.77 0.30 -9.37
N PHE A 78 -9.93 0.01 -8.07
CA PHE A 78 -8.91 -0.64 -7.27
C PHE A 78 -8.49 -2.00 -7.87
N ASP A 79 -9.45 -2.87 -8.16
CA ASP A 79 -9.16 -4.18 -8.79
C ASP A 79 -8.46 -4.03 -10.14
N PHE A 80 -8.89 -3.07 -10.96
CA PHE A 80 -8.30 -2.79 -12.26
C PHE A 80 -6.84 -2.35 -12.14
N LEU A 81 -6.52 -1.45 -11.19
CA LEU A 81 -5.16 -1.00 -10.94
C LEU A 81 -4.26 -2.14 -10.47
N ILE A 82 -4.74 -2.99 -9.56
CA ILE A 82 -4.00 -4.14 -9.06
C ILE A 82 -3.65 -5.13 -10.19
N VAL A 83 -4.63 -5.47 -11.03
CA VAL A 83 -4.41 -6.35 -12.18
C VAL A 83 -3.48 -5.68 -13.20
N GLY A 84 -3.63 -4.38 -13.43
CA GLY A 84 -2.75 -3.58 -14.29
C GLY A 84 -1.29 -3.58 -13.84
N ILE A 85 -1.02 -3.33 -12.56
CA ILE A 85 0.33 -3.42 -11.95
C ILE A 85 0.91 -4.82 -12.12
N THR A 86 0.07 -5.86 -12.02
CA THR A 86 0.53 -7.25 -12.16
C THR A 86 0.91 -7.60 -13.60
N LEU A 87 0.19 -7.06 -14.59
CA LEU A 87 0.48 -7.23 -16.02
C LEU A 87 1.63 -6.35 -16.53
N ALA A 88 1.90 -5.22 -15.88
CA ALA A 88 2.87 -4.25 -16.36
C ALA A 88 4.28 -4.88 -16.50
N PRO A 89 4.92 -4.76 -17.68
CA PRO A 89 6.30 -5.18 -17.88
C PRO A 89 7.22 -4.12 -17.26
N PHE A 90 7.51 -4.28 -15.97
CA PHE A 90 8.47 -3.43 -15.28
C PHE A 90 9.90 -3.79 -15.72
N GLY A 91 10.64 -2.80 -16.25
CA GLY A 91 12.03 -2.94 -16.66
C GLY A 91 13.00 -3.08 -15.49
N GLU A 92 14.30 -3.22 -15.81
CA GLU A 92 15.35 -3.24 -14.79
C GLU A 92 15.38 -1.90 -14.03
N GLY A 93 15.43 -1.97 -12.69
CA GLY A 93 15.31 -0.81 -11.79
C GLY A 93 13.96 -0.66 -11.08
N ALA A 94 12.90 -1.34 -11.54
CA ALA A 94 11.58 -1.29 -10.94
C ALA A 94 11.29 -2.48 -10.00
N SER A 95 12.27 -2.86 -9.15
CA SER A 95 12.14 -3.98 -8.19
C SER A 95 10.98 -3.76 -7.21
N VAL A 96 10.82 -2.53 -6.70
CA VAL A 96 9.71 -2.16 -5.80
C VAL A 96 8.36 -2.35 -6.47
N LEU A 97 8.21 -1.92 -7.74
CA LEU A 97 6.94 -2.07 -8.48
C LEU A 97 6.62 -3.55 -8.76
N ARG A 98 7.64 -4.39 -8.97
CA ARG A 98 7.45 -5.86 -9.03
C ARG A 98 6.97 -6.41 -7.68
N ALA A 99 7.48 -5.91 -6.57
CA ALA A 99 7.03 -6.32 -5.24
C ALA A 99 5.57 -5.90 -4.95
N LEU A 100 5.09 -4.80 -5.53
CA LEU A 100 3.68 -4.39 -5.41
C LEU A 100 2.69 -5.42 -5.97
N ARG A 101 3.13 -6.40 -6.77
CA ARG A 101 2.29 -7.51 -7.20
C ARG A 101 1.73 -8.33 -6.04
N ILE A 102 2.40 -8.32 -4.88
CA ILE A 102 1.90 -8.96 -3.65
C ILE A 102 0.59 -8.30 -3.18
N LEU A 103 0.38 -7.02 -3.50
CA LEU A 103 -0.85 -6.30 -3.17
C LEU A 103 -2.09 -6.90 -3.82
N ARG A 104 -1.96 -7.80 -4.81
CA ARG A 104 -3.12 -8.53 -5.36
C ARG A 104 -3.86 -9.38 -4.33
N ALA A 105 -3.20 -9.77 -3.24
CA ALA A 105 -3.87 -10.39 -2.10
C ALA A 105 -4.92 -9.46 -1.45
N LEU A 106 -4.73 -8.14 -1.53
CA LEU A 106 -5.69 -7.15 -1.02
C LEU A 106 -7.00 -7.13 -1.81
N ARG A 107 -7.09 -7.79 -2.96
CA ARG A 107 -8.37 -7.99 -3.66
C ARG A 107 -9.38 -8.79 -2.83
N LEU A 108 -8.92 -9.52 -1.81
CA LEU A 108 -9.85 -10.13 -0.86
C LEU A 108 -10.72 -9.06 -0.17
N VAL A 109 -10.12 -7.91 0.19
CA VAL A 109 -10.84 -6.76 0.75
C VAL A 109 -11.86 -6.24 -0.24
N SER A 110 -11.48 -6.13 -1.52
CA SER A 110 -12.36 -5.63 -2.57
C SER A 110 -13.41 -6.65 -2.99
N VAL A 111 -13.38 -7.93 -2.63
CA VAL A 111 -14.44 -8.89 -3.05
C VAL A 111 -15.31 -9.31 -1.87
N VAL A 112 -14.79 -9.26 -0.63
CA VAL A 112 -15.50 -9.65 0.59
C VAL A 112 -16.29 -8.46 1.16
N PRO A 113 -17.64 -8.49 1.19
CA PRO A 113 -18.44 -7.33 1.58
C PRO A 113 -18.21 -6.82 3.01
N SER A 114 -17.93 -7.72 3.96
CA SER A 114 -17.62 -7.33 5.35
C SER A 114 -16.31 -6.54 5.43
N MET A 115 -15.28 -6.94 4.68
CA MET A 115 -14.01 -6.23 4.62
C MET A 115 -14.17 -4.86 3.95
N ARG A 116 -14.92 -4.78 2.84
CA ARG A 116 -15.26 -3.49 2.20
C ARG A 116 -15.89 -2.52 3.20
N LYS A 117 -16.88 -2.97 3.97
CA LYS A 117 -17.56 -2.13 4.98
C LYS A 117 -16.60 -1.53 5.99
N VAL A 118 -15.63 -2.33 6.47
CA VAL A 118 -14.61 -1.88 7.43
C VAL A 118 -13.74 -0.79 6.79
N VAL A 119 -13.19 -1.05 5.60
CA VAL A 119 -12.34 -0.07 4.90
C VAL A 119 -13.10 1.19 4.50
N ASP A 120 -14.32 1.05 3.99
CA ASP A 120 -15.20 2.18 3.66
C ASP A 120 -15.49 3.04 4.90
N ALA A 121 -15.68 2.43 6.08
CA ALA A 121 -15.86 3.17 7.33
C ALA A 121 -14.61 3.95 7.73
N LEU A 122 -13.42 3.33 7.62
CA LEU A 122 -12.14 4.00 7.88
C LEU A 122 -11.92 5.18 6.92
N LEU A 123 -12.16 4.99 5.62
CA LEU A 123 -12.01 6.03 4.61
C LEU A 123 -13.01 7.18 4.79
N LYS A 124 -14.23 6.89 5.25
CA LYS A 124 -15.24 7.91 5.56
C LYS A 124 -14.86 8.77 6.77
N ALA A 125 -14.02 8.28 7.68
CA ALA A 125 -13.52 9.08 8.80
C ALA A 125 -12.45 10.10 8.36
N VAL A 126 -11.70 9.81 7.28
CA VAL A 126 -10.58 10.66 6.82
C VAL A 126 -10.99 12.10 6.50
N PRO A 127 -12.07 12.39 5.74
CA PRO A 127 -12.48 13.76 5.44
C PRO A 127 -12.71 14.63 6.67
N GLY A 128 -13.26 14.06 7.75
CA GLY A 128 -13.48 14.78 9.01
C GLY A 128 -12.20 15.22 9.72
N MET A 129 -11.07 14.60 9.39
CA MET A 129 -9.76 14.87 9.98
C MET A 129 -8.85 15.72 9.07
N ILE A 130 -9.28 16.08 7.85
CA ILE A 130 -8.42 16.79 6.88
C ILE A 130 -7.85 18.08 7.46
N SER A 131 -8.65 18.86 8.20
CA SER A 131 -8.18 20.10 8.82
C SER A 131 -7.07 19.86 9.85
N VAL A 132 -7.21 18.79 10.65
CA VAL A 132 -6.20 18.40 11.66
C VAL A 132 -4.94 17.88 10.98
N LEU A 133 -5.08 17.04 9.95
CA LEU A 133 -3.95 16.55 9.16
C LEU A 133 -3.22 17.69 8.46
N GLY A 134 -3.95 18.68 7.92
CA GLY A 134 -3.36 19.87 7.30
C GLY A 134 -2.58 20.72 8.29
N LEU A 135 -3.14 20.96 9.49
CA LEU A 135 -2.43 21.68 10.56
C LEU A 135 -1.18 20.91 11.00
N LEU A 136 -1.29 19.60 11.21
CA LEU A 136 -0.16 18.75 11.61
C LEU A 136 0.95 18.78 10.54
N LEU A 137 0.60 18.68 9.26
CA LEU A 137 1.55 18.76 8.15
C LEU A 137 2.24 20.13 8.06
N LEU A 138 1.52 21.23 8.33
CA LEU A 138 2.11 22.56 8.37
C LEU A 138 3.12 22.69 9.51
N VAL A 139 2.75 22.22 10.72
CA VAL A 139 3.67 22.19 11.87
C VAL A 139 4.90 21.35 11.55
N PHE A 140 4.70 20.16 10.97
CA PHE A 140 5.78 19.27 10.54
C PHE A 140 6.70 19.95 9.51
N TYR A 141 6.14 20.65 8.53
CA TYR A 141 6.92 21.36 7.53
C TYR A 141 7.76 22.49 8.14
N VAL A 142 7.17 23.31 9.00
CA VAL A 142 7.90 24.39 9.69
C VAL A 142 9.00 23.81 10.57
N ALA A 143 8.72 22.75 11.33
CA ALA A 143 9.71 22.05 12.14
C ALA A 143 10.83 21.43 11.28
N ALA A 144 10.50 20.85 10.12
CA ALA A 144 11.49 20.29 9.21
C ALA A 144 12.44 21.38 8.70
N VAL A 145 11.92 22.52 8.24
CA VAL A 145 12.74 23.65 7.80
C VAL A 145 13.61 24.21 8.92
N MET A 146 13.06 24.35 10.14
CA MET A 146 13.82 24.84 11.29
C MET A 146 14.94 23.87 11.67
N SER A 147 14.64 22.58 11.84
CA SER A 147 15.65 21.57 12.20
C SER A 147 16.75 21.43 11.14
N THR A 148 16.41 21.52 9.84
CA THR A 148 17.42 21.53 8.77
C THR A 148 18.39 22.70 8.93
N LYS A 149 17.86 23.91 9.20
CA LYS A 149 18.70 25.11 9.37
C LYS A 149 19.48 25.13 10.68
N LEU A 150 18.93 24.59 11.75
CA LEU A 150 19.53 24.63 13.09
C LEU A 150 20.59 23.54 13.28
N PHE A 151 20.33 22.34 12.77
CA PHE A 151 21.10 21.14 13.10
C PHE A 151 21.75 20.46 11.89
N GLY A 152 21.38 20.83 10.66
CA GLY A 152 21.82 20.13 9.45
C GLY A 152 23.33 20.12 9.20
N ASP A 153 24.05 21.16 9.61
CA ASP A 153 25.50 21.24 9.44
C ASP A 153 26.25 20.24 10.35
N ALA A 154 25.82 20.10 11.61
CA ALA A 154 26.44 19.20 12.57
C ALA A 154 25.87 17.77 12.51
N PHE A 155 24.62 17.61 12.09
CA PHE A 155 23.90 16.34 12.02
C PHE A 155 23.27 16.11 10.63
N PRO A 156 24.09 16.01 9.56
CA PRO A 156 23.60 15.94 8.18
C PRO A 156 22.79 14.67 7.88
N GLU A 157 23.01 13.57 8.59
CA GLU A 157 22.24 12.33 8.42
C GLU A 157 20.77 12.51 8.84
N TRP A 158 20.51 13.25 9.92
CA TRP A 158 19.17 13.44 10.46
C TRP A 158 18.51 14.71 9.95
N PHE A 159 19.29 15.78 9.74
CA PHE A 159 18.75 17.10 9.44
C PHE A 159 19.42 17.76 8.22
N GLY A 160 20.27 17.07 7.45
CA GLY A 160 21.00 17.68 6.34
C GLY A 160 20.15 18.04 5.11
N SER A 161 18.89 17.58 5.07
CA SER A 161 17.92 17.96 4.05
C SER A 161 16.52 17.98 4.63
N ILE A 162 15.59 18.66 3.95
CA ILE A 162 14.18 18.68 4.35
C ILE A 162 13.62 17.25 4.49
N GLY A 163 13.98 16.35 3.57
CA GLY A 163 13.52 14.95 3.61
C GLY A 163 14.05 14.18 4.82
N ALA A 164 15.33 14.35 5.14
CA ALA A 164 15.94 13.77 6.35
C ALA A 164 15.25 14.31 7.61
N SER A 165 15.08 15.63 7.71
CA SER A 165 14.38 16.27 8.82
C SER A 165 12.94 15.76 8.97
N PHE A 166 12.19 15.60 7.88
CA PHE A 166 10.85 15.03 7.92
C PHE A 166 10.83 13.61 8.47
N TYR A 167 11.79 12.77 8.04
CA TYR A 167 11.92 11.40 8.51
C TYR A 167 12.27 11.34 10.00
N THR A 168 13.27 12.10 10.44
CA THR A 168 13.66 12.16 11.85
C THR A 168 12.57 12.76 12.73
N LEU A 169 11.87 13.80 12.29
CA LEU A 169 10.74 14.36 13.06
C LEU A 169 9.56 13.39 13.13
N PHE A 170 9.35 12.56 12.10
CA PHE A 170 8.38 11.47 12.16
C PHE A 170 8.77 10.43 13.22
N GLN A 171 10.04 10.03 13.27
CA GLN A 171 10.57 9.16 14.32
C GLN A 171 10.35 9.78 15.72
N VAL A 172 10.69 11.06 15.90
CA VAL A 172 10.44 11.81 17.15
C VAL A 172 8.96 11.83 17.52
N MET A 173 8.07 12.09 16.56
CA MET A 173 6.61 12.09 16.79
C MET A 173 6.09 10.71 17.24
N THR A 174 6.67 9.62 16.72
CA THR A 174 6.37 8.26 17.19
C THR A 174 7.00 7.90 18.53
N LEU A 175 7.76 8.82 19.12
CA LEU A 175 8.53 8.66 20.36
C LEU A 175 9.57 7.53 20.29
N GLU A 176 9.93 7.09 19.09
CA GLU A 176 10.91 6.03 18.88
C GLU A 176 12.31 6.61 19.06
N SER A 177 13.03 6.15 20.09
CA SER A 177 14.40 6.58 20.42
C SER A 177 14.64 8.10 20.42
N TRP A 178 13.59 8.91 20.58
CA TRP A 178 13.66 10.34 20.30
C TRP A 178 14.68 11.05 21.20
N SER A 179 14.73 10.72 22.50
CA SER A 179 15.67 11.33 23.43
C SER A 179 17.07 10.73 23.29
N MET A 180 17.21 9.40 23.44
CA MET A 180 18.52 8.74 23.48
C MET A 180 19.22 8.70 22.12
N GLY A 181 18.47 8.53 21.04
CA GLY A 181 18.98 8.38 19.68
C GLY A 181 19.13 9.70 18.92
N ILE A 182 18.34 10.73 19.25
CA ILE A 182 18.34 12.01 18.53
C ILE A 182 18.68 13.18 19.46
N VAL A 183 17.81 13.53 20.42
CA VAL A 183 17.92 14.82 21.14
C VAL A 183 19.14 14.90 22.04
N ARG A 184 19.52 13.84 22.77
CA ARG A 184 20.72 13.85 23.62
C ARG A 184 22.01 14.03 22.81
N PRO A 185 22.26 13.25 21.74
CA PRO A 185 23.37 13.54 20.83
C PRO A 185 23.37 14.98 20.29
N VAL A 186 22.19 15.50 19.90
CA VAL A 186 22.09 16.90 19.44
C VAL A 186 22.44 17.89 20.55
N MET A 187 22.06 17.61 21.80
CA MET A 187 22.37 18.46 22.96
C MET A 187 23.85 18.52 23.32
N GLU A 188 24.66 17.52 22.96
CA GLU A 188 26.11 17.58 23.16
C GLU A 188 26.76 18.71 22.34
N VAL A 189 26.15 19.08 21.20
CA VAL A 189 26.60 20.19 20.34
C VAL A 189 25.75 21.45 20.56
N TYR A 190 24.44 21.30 20.73
CA TYR A 190 23.47 22.36 20.93
C TYR A 190 22.73 22.16 22.27
N PRO A 191 23.29 22.60 23.42
CA PRO A 191 22.73 22.30 24.74
C PRO A 191 21.26 22.71 24.94
N GLN A 192 20.76 23.65 24.15
CA GLN A 192 19.37 24.13 24.22
C GLN A 192 18.44 23.50 23.18
N ALA A 193 18.85 22.43 22.51
CA ALA A 193 18.04 21.75 21.50
C ALA A 193 16.71 21.21 22.05
N TRP A 194 16.63 20.90 23.35
CA TRP A 194 15.39 20.51 24.03
C TRP A 194 14.27 21.56 23.96
N LEU A 195 14.57 22.83 23.68
CA LEU A 195 13.54 23.86 23.47
C LEU A 195 12.77 23.66 22.16
N PHE A 196 13.37 22.96 21.19
CA PHE A 196 12.80 22.72 19.88
C PHE A 196 12.06 21.38 19.79
N PHE A 197 12.63 20.31 20.35
CA PHE A 197 12.08 18.95 20.31
C PHE A 197 11.05 18.71 21.42
#